data_AF-A0A5K3EHA0-F1
#
_entry.id   AF-A0A5K3EHA0-F1
#
_cell.length_a   1.000
_cell.length_b   1.000
_cell.length_c   1.000
_cell.angle_alpha   90.00
_cell.angle_beta   90.00
_cell.angle_gamma   90.00
#
_symmetry.space_group_name_H-M   'P 1'
#
loop_
_entity.id
_entity.type
_entity.pdbx_description
1 polymer ?
#
loop_
_entity_poly.entity_id
_entity_poly.type
_entity_poly.pdbx_seq_one_letter_code
_entity_poly.pdbx_strand_id
1 'polypeptide(L)'
;MTFIFLLVYLGLSHICTTGAQMVQHGRCYKSSSVLICKNSMPTVDDLQFQDIQTVIMTHLSEGTWLYLNDSNPTTTGIQKVEVQSSDIFRVEPGYFAKISGTNKLKRLMLRNVKGSVVVDKSMLQGLAKSLNYLVVVNSLSVKVADLAELEVLTDLELSSTNVIGTPADFEKLLPRLRSLDIKNCNLNQLPWEAIVKWITENDSRRLKINGNSWICDCSIAALKRLQPGIVGSNLQKLTCGSPPNLAGRLLSDITEEELCPVAPPSKNDSAGGSLQPSGNGSGSEDGAGNAINPSMGNKGEVADVKSSGVRTEVIIAGTVVGALVLIFVVFIIVYKCRLYPKKKNREERTSKTHQNKRYVNVIEEPPLQQFATNNRAPEKGKLVEGSQV
;
A
#
# COMPACT_ATOMS: atom_id res chain seq x y z
N MET A 1 3.22 -0.27 -62.46
CA MET A 1 2.72 -1.04 -61.29
C MET A 1 2.98 -0.36 -59.93
N THR A 2 3.42 0.90 -59.89
CA THR A 2 3.69 1.66 -58.64
C THR A 2 2.51 2.51 -58.16
N PHE A 3 1.53 2.81 -59.01
CA PHE A 3 0.37 3.64 -58.64
C PHE A 3 -0.76 2.88 -57.93
N ILE A 4 -0.91 1.57 -58.16
CA ILE A 4 -1.94 0.76 -57.49
C ILE A 4 -1.54 0.45 -56.04
N PHE A 5 -0.24 0.33 -55.74
CA PHE A 5 0.25 0.10 -54.38
C PHE A 5 0.05 1.31 -53.45
N LEU A 6 0.11 2.54 -53.97
CA LEU A 6 -0.07 3.75 -53.15
C LEU A 6 -1.54 3.94 -52.70
N LEU A 7 -2.49 3.59 -53.58
CA LEU A 7 -3.92 3.67 -53.26
C LEU A 7 -4.38 2.57 -52.29
N VAL A 8 -3.76 1.39 -52.32
CA VAL A 8 -4.00 0.33 -51.32
C VAL A 8 -3.37 0.71 -49.96
N TYR A 9 -2.21 1.38 -49.94
CA TYR A 9 -1.57 1.83 -48.70
C TYR A 9 -2.31 3.01 -48.04
N LEU A 10 -2.87 3.94 -48.83
CA LEU A 10 -3.71 5.05 -48.35
C LEU A 10 -5.13 4.60 -47.99
N GLY A 11 -5.66 3.57 -48.66
CA GLY A 11 -6.95 2.96 -48.31
C GLY A 11 -6.91 2.11 -47.03
N LEU A 12 -5.78 1.46 -46.73
CA LEU A 12 -5.60 0.67 -45.50
C LEU A 12 -5.22 1.53 -44.27
N SER A 13 -4.68 2.74 -44.47
CA SER A 13 -4.40 3.69 -43.38
C SER A 13 -5.62 4.53 -42.98
N HIS A 14 -6.68 4.57 -43.81
CA HIS A 14 -7.95 5.22 -43.47
C HIS A 14 -9.03 4.28 -42.86
N ILE A 15 -8.78 2.97 -42.81
CA ILE A 15 -9.72 2.00 -42.18
C ILE A 15 -9.38 1.76 -40.69
N CYS A 16 -8.32 2.38 -40.16
CA CYS A 16 -7.91 2.24 -38.75
C CYS A 16 -7.96 3.54 -37.93
N THR A 17 -8.71 4.54 -38.40
CA THR A 17 -8.94 5.83 -37.69
C THR A 17 -10.42 6.14 -37.52
N THR A 18 -11.21 5.13 -37.17
CA THR A 18 -12.43 5.30 -36.37
C THR A 18 -12.45 4.29 -35.23
N GLY A 19 -11.31 4.12 -34.57
CA GLY A 19 -11.35 3.88 -33.14
C GLY A 19 -11.98 5.13 -32.54
N ALA A 20 -13.30 5.14 -32.36
CA ALA A 20 -13.95 6.10 -31.50
C ALA A 20 -13.08 6.20 -30.25
N GLN A 21 -12.50 7.37 -30.01
CA GLN A 21 -12.01 7.71 -28.68
C GLN A 21 -13.25 7.65 -27.79
N MET A 22 -13.52 6.44 -27.29
CA MET A 22 -14.33 6.26 -26.11
C MET A 22 -13.52 6.94 -25.02
N VAL A 23 -13.82 8.22 -24.78
CA VAL A 23 -13.70 8.80 -23.46
C VAL A 23 -14.58 7.92 -22.58
N GLN A 24 -13.99 6.84 -22.06
CA GLN A 24 -14.59 6.02 -21.04
C GLN A 24 -14.82 6.95 -19.85
N HIS A 25 -16.05 7.43 -19.72
CA HIS A 25 -16.47 8.11 -18.52
C HIS A 25 -16.29 7.10 -17.40
N GLY A 26 -15.31 7.34 -16.52
CA GLY A 26 -14.99 6.50 -15.38
C GLY A 26 -16.26 6.29 -14.56
N ARG A 27 -16.85 5.11 -14.68
CA ARG A 27 -18.01 4.70 -13.91
C ARG A 27 -17.63 3.47 -13.11
N CYS A 28 -18.13 3.42 -11.89
CA CYS A 28 -18.06 2.22 -11.09
C CYS A 28 -18.93 1.13 -11.72
N TYR A 29 -18.50 -0.12 -11.59
CA TYR A 29 -19.31 -1.27 -11.98
C TYR A 29 -19.25 -2.32 -10.89
N LYS A 30 -20.37 -3.02 -10.70
CA LYS A 30 -20.50 -4.09 -9.72
C LYS A 30 -20.13 -5.43 -10.37
N SER A 31 -19.37 -6.24 -9.64
CA SER A 31 -19.05 -7.63 -9.96
C SER A 31 -19.24 -8.47 -8.71
N SER A 32 -20.33 -9.24 -8.64
CA SER A 32 -20.74 -9.95 -7.42
C SER A 32 -20.87 -8.97 -6.24
N SER A 33 -20.19 -9.24 -5.11
CA SER A 33 -20.19 -8.38 -3.92
C SER A 33 -19.09 -7.30 -3.93
N VAL A 34 -18.50 -7.04 -5.10
CA VAL A 34 -17.39 -6.08 -5.27
C VAL A 34 -17.82 -4.94 -6.19
N LEU A 35 -17.68 -3.71 -5.73
CA LEU A 35 -17.80 -2.50 -6.54
C LEU A 35 -16.42 -2.05 -6.98
N ILE A 36 -16.21 -1.95 -8.30
CA ILE A 36 -14.92 -1.57 -8.88
C ILE A 36 -15.08 -0.23 -9.58
N CYS A 37 -14.35 0.77 -9.09
CA CYS A 37 -14.30 2.12 -9.62
C CYS A 37 -12.93 2.38 -10.23
N LYS A 38 -12.87 2.57 -11.54
CA LYS A 38 -11.63 2.84 -12.27
C LYS A 38 -11.68 4.26 -12.84
N ASN A 39 -10.66 5.06 -12.53
CA ASN A 39 -10.59 6.48 -12.90
C ASN A 39 -11.79 7.31 -12.37
N SER A 40 -12.47 6.82 -11.32
CA SER A 40 -13.65 7.48 -10.73
C SER A 40 -13.82 7.07 -9.27
N MET A 41 -14.58 7.87 -8.52
CA MET A 41 -15.02 7.56 -7.16
C MET A 41 -16.43 6.97 -7.17
N PRO A 42 -16.81 6.17 -6.16
CA PRO A 42 -18.20 5.74 -6.00
C PRO A 42 -19.11 6.93 -5.71
N THR A 43 -20.24 6.98 -6.41
CA THR A 43 -21.34 7.89 -6.13
C THR A 43 -22.29 7.30 -5.08
N VAL A 44 -23.22 8.10 -4.57
CA VAL A 44 -24.26 7.63 -3.64
C VAL A 44 -25.09 6.50 -4.26
N ASP A 45 -25.42 6.60 -5.55
CA ASP A 45 -26.19 5.57 -6.27
C ASP A 45 -25.39 4.27 -6.43
N ASP A 46 -24.08 4.36 -6.69
CA ASP A 46 -23.20 3.19 -6.76
C ASP A 46 -23.10 2.44 -5.42
N LEU A 47 -23.42 3.10 -4.32
CA LEU A 47 -23.33 2.55 -2.97
C LEU A 47 -24.66 1.95 -2.47
N GLN A 48 -25.76 2.08 -3.22
CA GLN A 48 -27.08 1.56 -2.82
C GLN A 48 -27.26 0.04 -3.00
N PHE A 49 -26.33 -0.65 -3.67
CA PHE A 49 -26.48 -2.10 -3.83
C PHE A 49 -26.29 -2.83 -2.50
N GLN A 50 -27.33 -3.54 -2.05
CA GLN A 50 -27.40 -4.14 -0.71
C GLN A 50 -26.39 -5.28 -0.45
N ASP A 51 -25.81 -5.85 -1.49
CA ASP A 51 -24.92 -7.01 -1.44
C ASP A 51 -23.43 -6.66 -1.65
N ILE A 52 -23.09 -5.38 -1.82
CA ILE A 52 -21.68 -4.95 -1.88
C ILE A 52 -21.05 -5.08 -0.50
N GLN A 53 -19.93 -5.79 -0.47
CA GLN A 53 -19.08 -5.94 0.71
C GLN A 53 -17.70 -5.33 0.52
N THR A 54 -17.26 -5.13 -0.73
CA THR A 54 -15.94 -4.60 -1.06
C THR A 54 -16.05 -3.46 -2.06
N VAL A 55 -15.33 -2.36 -1.80
CA VAL A 55 -15.12 -1.28 -2.77
C VAL A 55 -13.65 -1.25 -3.17
N ILE A 56 -13.38 -1.22 -4.47
CA ILE A 56 -12.04 -1.08 -5.04
C ILE A 56 -12.00 0.18 -5.89
N MET A 57 -11.16 1.14 -5.52
CA MET A 57 -10.88 2.34 -6.30
C MET A 57 -9.49 2.24 -6.89
N THR A 58 -9.35 2.51 -8.18
CA THR A 58 -8.05 2.40 -8.84
C THR A 58 -7.83 3.47 -9.92
N HIS A 59 -6.57 3.89 -10.07
CA HIS A 59 -6.15 4.89 -11.07
C HIS A 59 -6.90 6.22 -10.90
N LEU A 60 -7.13 6.65 -9.65
CA LEU A 60 -7.64 8.00 -9.39
C LEU A 60 -6.57 9.02 -9.82
N SER A 61 -7.01 10.07 -10.52
CA SER A 61 -6.13 11.07 -11.10
C SER A 61 -5.49 11.96 -10.05
N GLU A 62 -4.39 12.61 -10.41
CA GLU A 62 -3.76 13.64 -9.59
C GLU A 62 -4.76 14.70 -9.15
N GLY A 63 -4.64 15.17 -7.91
CA GLY A 63 -5.55 16.16 -7.35
C GLY A 63 -6.89 15.58 -6.84
N THR A 64 -7.08 14.25 -6.84
CA THR A 64 -8.33 13.66 -6.36
C THR A 64 -8.58 13.99 -4.89
N TRP A 65 -9.77 14.54 -4.62
CA TRP A 65 -10.31 14.68 -3.27
C TRP A 65 -11.33 13.56 -3.06
N LEU A 66 -11.08 12.67 -2.10
CA LEU A 66 -12.09 11.70 -1.65
C LEU A 66 -13.09 12.42 -0.75
N TYR A 67 -14.31 12.58 -1.24
CA TYR A 67 -15.44 13.14 -0.47
C TYR A 67 -16.73 12.42 -0.88
N LEU A 68 -17.73 12.49 -0.01
CA LEU A 68 -19.08 12.03 -0.32
C LEU A 68 -20.06 13.14 0.05
N ASN A 69 -20.87 13.57 -0.93
CA ASN A 69 -21.92 14.56 -0.70
C ASN A 69 -22.86 14.09 0.43
N ASP A 70 -23.41 15.02 1.23
CA ASP A 70 -24.15 14.83 2.50
C ASP A 70 -25.41 13.93 2.46
N SER A 71 -25.63 13.19 1.39
CA SER A 71 -26.54 12.06 1.38
C SER A 71 -25.91 10.94 2.19
N ASN A 72 -26.36 10.72 3.43
CA ASN A 72 -25.96 9.58 4.25
C ASN A 72 -26.38 8.30 3.49
N PRO A 73 -25.46 7.63 2.77
CA PRO A 73 -25.87 6.54 1.91
C PRO A 73 -26.38 5.43 2.83
N THR A 74 -27.49 4.78 2.47
CA THR A 74 -28.04 3.65 3.22
C THR A 74 -27.18 2.39 2.99
N THR A 75 -25.86 2.53 3.12
CA THR A 75 -24.88 1.46 3.01
C THR A 75 -24.83 0.70 4.32
N THR A 76 -25.04 -0.60 4.26
CA THR A 76 -25.11 -1.42 5.49
C THR A 76 -24.09 -2.55 5.52
N GLY A 77 -23.30 -2.74 4.46
CA GLY A 77 -22.57 -4.00 4.24
C GLY A 77 -21.10 -3.92 3.83
N ILE A 78 -20.54 -2.74 3.52
CA ILE A 78 -19.16 -2.65 3.02
C ILE A 78 -18.17 -2.89 4.16
N GLN A 79 -17.43 -3.99 4.06
CA GLN A 79 -16.47 -4.45 5.07
C GLN A 79 -15.02 -4.24 4.62
N LYS A 80 -14.78 -4.04 3.32
CA LYS A 80 -13.44 -3.83 2.77
C LYS A 80 -13.43 -2.65 1.79
N VAL A 81 -12.48 -1.75 1.97
CA VAL A 81 -12.15 -0.70 0.99
C VAL A 81 -10.69 -0.84 0.60
N GLU A 82 -10.44 -0.81 -0.70
CA GLU A 82 -9.11 -0.90 -1.28
C GLU A 82 -8.90 0.22 -2.30
N VAL A 83 -7.84 1.01 -2.10
CA VAL A 83 -7.41 2.05 -3.04
C VAL A 83 -6.05 1.66 -3.60
N GLN A 84 -5.95 1.59 -4.93
CA GLN A 84 -4.75 1.08 -5.61
C GLN A 84 -4.29 1.97 -6.76
N SER A 85 -2.99 2.24 -6.80
CA SER A 85 -2.34 2.92 -7.93
C SER A 85 -3.04 4.23 -8.27
N SER A 86 -3.22 5.06 -7.24
CA SER A 86 -4.01 6.29 -7.29
C SER A 86 -3.20 7.46 -6.76
N ASP A 87 -3.54 8.66 -7.18
CA ASP A 87 -3.03 9.90 -6.60
C ASP A 87 -4.16 10.58 -5.82
N ILE A 88 -3.93 10.81 -4.53
CA ILE A 88 -4.95 11.39 -3.64
C ILE A 88 -4.35 12.62 -2.99
N PHE A 89 -4.97 13.76 -3.24
CA PHE A 89 -4.57 15.05 -2.66
C PHE A 89 -5.19 15.27 -1.29
N ARG A 90 -6.45 14.86 -1.11
CA ARG A 90 -7.19 15.07 0.14
C ARG A 90 -8.19 13.95 0.37
N VAL A 91 -8.42 13.62 1.64
CA VAL A 91 -9.53 12.77 2.08
C VAL A 91 -10.38 13.57 3.05
N GLU A 92 -11.67 13.63 2.79
CA GLU A 92 -12.64 14.22 3.70
C GLU A 92 -12.66 13.42 5.03
N PRO A 93 -12.72 14.09 6.19
CA PRO A 93 -12.81 13.42 7.48
C PRO A 93 -13.97 12.42 7.51
N GLY A 94 -13.66 11.17 7.86
CA GLY A 94 -14.65 10.09 7.95
C GLY A 94 -15.17 9.57 6.60
N TYR A 95 -14.58 9.94 5.46
CA TYR A 95 -14.97 9.45 4.13
C TYR A 95 -15.14 7.93 4.10
N PHE A 96 -14.16 7.18 4.61
CA PHE A 96 -14.19 5.72 4.61
C PHE A 96 -15.31 5.14 5.46
N ALA A 97 -15.65 5.80 6.58
CA ALA A 97 -16.80 5.43 7.41
C ALA A 97 -18.13 5.75 6.72
N LYS A 98 -18.22 6.89 6.01
CA LYS A 98 -19.41 7.31 5.24
C LYS A 98 -19.73 6.31 4.12
N ILE A 99 -18.74 5.94 3.31
CA ILE A 99 -18.96 4.99 2.21
C ILE A 99 -19.19 3.55 2.69
N SER A 100 -18.69 3.19 3.88
CA SER A 100 -18.83 1.82 4.38
C SER A 100 -20.15 1.56 5.13
N GLY A 101 -20.74 2.64 5.65
CA GLY A 101 -21.73 2.58 6.71
C GLY A 101 -21.08 2.54 8.09
N THR A 102 -21.78 3.07 9.08
CA THR A 102 -21.30 3.24 10.45
C THR A 102 -20.82 1.92 11.06
N ASN A 103 -19.56 1.89 11.51
CA ASN A 103 -18.91 0.74 12.15
C ASN A 103 -18.94 -0.56 11.34
N LYS A 104 -18.91 -0.49 10.00
CA LYS A 104 -18.91 -1.69 9.13
C LYS A 104 -17.55 -2.04 8.54
N LEU A 105 -16.69 -1.05 8.31
CA LEU A 105 -15.42 -1.25 7.63
C LEU A 105 -14.43 -2.02 8.50
N LYS A 106 -14.10 -3.25 8.10
CA LYS A 106 -13.14 -4.11 8.80
C LYS A 106 -11.74 -4.02 8.23
N ARG A 107 -11.59 -3.68 6.94
CA ARG A 107 -10.31 -3.69 6.23
C ARG A 107 -10.17 -2.47 5.32
N LEU A 108 -9.12 -1.70 5.55
CA LEU A 108 -8.70 -0.60 4.70
C LEU A 108 -7.33 -0.90 4.11
N MET A 109 -7.23 -0.84 2.78
CA MET A 109 -5.98 -1.13 2.05
C MET A 109 -5.65 0.04 1.13
N LEU A 110 -4.47 0.62 1.31
CA LEU A 110 -3.95 1.72 0.51
C LEU A 110 -2.63 1.25 -0.11
N ARG A 111 -2.64 0.99 -1.42
CA ARG A 111 -1.48 0.43 -2.14
C ARG A 111 -1.07 1.35 -3.28
N ASN A 112 0.20 1.72 -3.34
CA ASN A 112 0.73 2.63 -4.36
C ASN A 112 -0.09 3.93 -4.44
N VAL A 113 -0.48 4.47 -3.28
CA VAL A 113 -1.23 5.73 -3.21
C VAL A 113 -0.24 6.86 -3.02
N LYS A 114 -0.19 7.77 -3.99
CA LYS A 114 0.67 8.95 -3.99
C LYS A 114 -0.11 10.19 -3.56
N GLY A 115 0.62 11.27 -3.29
CA GLY A 115 0.09 12.56 -2.87
C GLY A 115 0.58 12.96 -1.47
N SER A 116 0.09 14.10 -0.98
CA SER A 116 0.49 14.68 0.32
C SER A 116 -0.35 14.19 1.49
N VAL A 117 -1.23 13.21 1.25
CA VAL A 117 -2.14 12.68 2.26
C VAL A 117 -1.39 11.86 3.31
N VAL A 118 -1.80 12.05 4.56
CA VAL A 118 -1.30 11.29 5.71
C VAL A 118 -2.43 10.40 6.23
N VAL A 119 -2.13 9.16 6.56
CA VAL A 119 -3.04 8.28 7.30
C VAL A 119 -2.96 8.69 8.77
N ASP A 120 -3.95 9.48 9.19
CA ASP A 120 -4.04 10.11 10.50
C ASP A 120 -5.45 9.93 11.11
N LYS A 121 -5.69 10.55 12.27
CA LYS A 121 -6.99 10.54 12.94
C LYS A 121 -8.14 11.05 12.06
N SER A 122 -7.88 12.04 11.21
CA SER A 122 -8.88 12.66 10.34
C SER A 122 -9.34 11.69 9.27
N MET A 123 -8.40 11.04 8.57
CA MET A 123 -8.70 10.02 7.57
C MET A 123 -9.47 8.83 8.17
N LEU A 124 -9.10 8.42 9.38
CA LEU A 124 -9.62 7.23 10.04
C LEU A 124 -10.85 7.49 10.92
N GLN A 125 -11.39 8.71 10.88
CA GLN A 125 -12.54 9.09 11.69
C GLN A 125 -13.73 8.16 11.46
N GLY A 126 -14.40 7.76 12.55
CA GLY A 126 -15.56 6.86 12.51
C GLY A 126 -15.22 5.37 12.35
N LEU A 127 -13.93 5.01 12.27
CA LEU A 127 -13.50 3.62 12.10
C LEU A 127 -13.04 2.93 13.39
N ALA A 128 -12.93 3.67 14.49
CA ALA A 128 -12.34 3.21 15.77
C ALA A 128 -12.86 1.85 16.25
N LYS A 129 -14.16 1.60 16.10
CA LYS A 129 -14.84 0.39 16.62
C LYS A 129 -15.01 -0.73 15.58
N SER A 130 -14.47 -0.57 14.38
CA SER A 130 -14.71 -1.53 13.29
C SER A 130 -13.47 -1.95 12.51
N LEU A 131 -12.45 -1.10 12.42
CA LEU A 131 -11.29 -1.39 11.57
C LEU A 131 -10.33 -2.38 12.23
N ASN A 132 -10.26 -3.59 11.69
CA ASN A 132 -9.38 -4.67 12.17
C ASN A 132 -8.05 -4.74 11.42
N TYR A 133 -8.07 -4.43 10.11
CA TYR A 133 -6.92 -4.57 9.22
C TYR A 133 -6.61 -3.24 8.54
N LEU A 134 -5.41 -2.72 8.78
CA LEU A 134 -4.88 -1.56 8.08
C LEU A 134 -3.63 -1.98 7.29
N VAL A 135 -3.69 -1.80 5.98
CA VAL A 135 -2.57 -2.10 5.07
C VAL A 135 -2.22 -0.83 4.30
N VAL A 136 -1.00 -0.35 4.47
CA VAL A 136 -0.47 0.81 3.74
C VAL A 136 0.84 0.39 3.10
N VAL A 137 0.88 0.39 1.78
CA VAL A 137 2.03 -0.11 1.01
C VAL A 137 2.39 0.87 -0.09
N ASN A 138 3.68 1.21 -0.16
CA ASN A 138 4.30 2.10 -1.14
C ASN A 138 3.71 3.53 -1.10
N SER A 139 4.51 4.44 -0.52
CA SER A 139 4.46 5.92 -0.46
C SER A 139 3.82 6.63 0.73
N LEU A 140 2.56 6.40 1.08
CA LEU A 140 1.88 7.27 2.06
C LEU A 140 2.61 7.39 3.40
N SER A 141 2.45 8.56 4.05
CA SER A 141 2.87 8.74 5.44
C SER A 141 1.80 8.22 6.39
N VAL A 142 2.20 7.57 7.47
CA VAL A 142 1.29 7.04 8.51
C VAL A 142 1.68 7.59 9.87
N LYS A 143 0.74 8.21 10.58
CA LYS A 143 0.95 8.73 11.94
C LYS A 143 0.55 7.69 12.98
N VAL A 144 1.54 7.02 13.56
CA VAL A 144 1.37 5.84 14.44
C VAL A 144 0.58 6.18 15.70
N ALA A 145 0.83 7.35 16.30
CA ALA A 145 0.15 7.81 17.51
C ALA A 145 -1.39 7.83 17.33
N ASP A 146 -1.87 8.19 16.14
CA ASP A 146 -3.30 8.31 15.86
C ASP A 146 -3.96 6.93 15.67
N LEU A 147 -3.19 5.89 15.30
CA LEU A 147 -3.70 4.52 15.21
C LEU A 147 -4.09 3.96 16.58
N ALA A 148 -3.60 4.55 17.68
CA ALA A 148 -3.93 4.11 19.03
C ALA A 148 -5.40 4.40 19.40
N GLU A 149 -6.12 5.17 18.60
CA GLU A 149 -7.57 5.37 18.74
C GLU A 149 -8.40 4.22 18.14
N LEU A 150 -7.78 3.34 17.33
CA LEU A 150 -8.45 2.17 16.77
C LEU A 150 -8.53 1.05 17.81
N GLU A 151 -9.70 0.89 18.43
CA GLU A 151 -9.93 -0.02 19.55
C GLU A 151 -9.79 -1.49 19.17
N VAL A 152 -10.11 -1.83 17.91
CA VAL A 152 -10.21 -3.21 17.42
C VAL A 152 -9.19 -3.56 16.33
N LEU A 153 -8.15 -2.73 16.15
CA LEU A 153 -7.09 -2.97 15.18
C LEU A 153 -6.23 -4.18 15.61
N THR A 154 -6.23 -5.23 14.81
CA THR A 154 -5.49 -6.48 15.10
C THR A 154 -4.31 -6.71 14.16
N ASP A 155 -4.36 -6.17 12.95
CA ASP A 155 -3.36 -6.44 11.92
C ASP A 155 -2.95 -5.13 11.25
N LEU A 156 -1.67 -4.77 11.42
CA LEU A 156 -1.05 -3.60 10.81
C LEU A 156 0.06 -4.04 9.86
N GLU A 157 -0.06 -3.67 8.58
CA GLU A 157 0.99 -3.83 7.57
C GLU A 157 1.38 -2.47 6.99
N LEU A 158 2.63 -2.08 7.23
CA LEU A 158 3.29 -0.90 6.69
C LEU A 158 4.49 -1.37 5.87
N SER A 159 4.50 -1.10 4.57
CA SER A 159 5.60 -1.52 3.71
C SER A 159 6.01 -0.42 2.75
N SER A 160 7.28 0.00 2.78
CA SER A 160 7.77 1.08 1.91
C SER A 160 6.94 2.36 2.06
N THR A 161 6.58 2.66 3.31
CA THR A 161 5.80 3.83 3.74
C THR A 161 6.63 4.71 4.66
N ASN A 162 6.37 6.01 4.65
CA ASN A 162 6.97 6.90 5.64
C ASN A 162 6.21 6.78 6.97
N VAL A 163 6.91 6.50 8.06
CA VAL A 163 6.30 6.30 9.38
C VAL A 163 6.60 7.51 10.25
N ILE A 164 5.55 8.16 10.75
CA ILE A 164 5.62 9.28 11.68
C ILE A 164 5.20 8.76 13.06
N GLY A 165 6.17 8.50 13.94
CA GLY A 165 5.90 8.00 15.28
C GLY A 165 7.16 7.66 16.05
N THR A 166 6.99 7.42 17.34
CA THR A 166 8.06 7.06 18.28
C THR A 166 7.92 5.61 18.75
N PRO A 167 8.96 5.01 19.35
CA PRO A 167 8.85 3.70 20.00
C PRO A 167 7.69 3.62 21.01
N ALA A 168 7.44 4.69 21.77
CA ALA A 168 6.33 4.76 22.74
C ALA A 168 4.94 4.72 22.06
N ASP A 169 4.81 5.25 20.84
CA ASP A 169 3.56 5.16 20.09
C ASP A 169 3.29 3.73 19.63
N PHE A 170 4.32 3.00 19.20
CA PHE A 170 4.22 1.58 18.90
C PHE A 170 3.84 0.76 20.13
N GLU A 171 4.46 1.04 21.28
CA GLU A 171 4.18 0.33 22.53
C GLU A 171 2.70 0.40 22.92
N LYS A 172 2.05 1.56 22.74
CA LYS A 172 0.61 1.75 22.97
C LYS A 172 -0.29 0.94 22.02
N LEU A 173 0.23 0.54 20.86
CA LEU A 173 -0.49 -0.26 19.86
C LEU A 173 -0.39 -1.77 20.14
N LEU A 174 0.76 -2.24 20.63
CA LEU A 174 1.06 -3.67 20.77
C LEU A 174 -0.04 -4.49 21.47
N PRO A 175 -0.65 -4.06 22.60
CA PRO A 175 -1.61 -4.90 23.33
C PRO A 175 -2.81 -5.38 22.50
N ARG A 176 -3.17 -4.64 21.45
CA ARG A 176 -4.32 -4.93 20.57
C ARG A 176 -3.93 -5.73 19.33
N LEU A 177 -2.67 -5.63 18.91
CA LEU A 177 -2.20 -6.26 17.69
C LEU A 177 -2.00 -7.76 17.87
N ARG A 178 -2.39 -8.50 16.84
CA ARG A 178 -2.00 -9.88 16.57
C ARG A 178 -0.89 -9.93 15.52
N SER A 179 -0.86 -8.99 14.58
CA SER A 179 0.16 -8.96 13.53
C SER A 179 0.71 -7.55 13.36
N LEU A 180 2.04 -7.42 13.42
CA LEU A 180 2.78 -6.21 13.13
C LEU A 180 3.80 -6.48 12.02
N ASP A 181 3.55 -5.92 10.84
CA ASP A 181 4.44 -6.02 9.69
C ASP A 181 4.89 -4.60 9.31
N ILE A 182 6.17 -4.28 9.53
CA ILE A 182 6.78 -3.00 9.19
C ILE A 182 8.02 -3.27 8.34
N LYS A 183 7.93 -3.13 7.02
CA LYS A 183 9.03 -3.44 6.09
C LYS A 183 9.48 -2.21 5.34
N ASN A 184 10.79 -2.01 5.18
CA ASN A 184 11.32 -0.95 4.33
C ASN A 184 10.76 0.46 4.67
N CYS A 185 10.50 0.74 5.95
CA CYS A 185 9.96 2.01 6.42
C CYS A 185 11.04 2.96 6.95
N ASN A 186 12.32 2.60 6.76
CA ASN A 186 13.49 3.33 7.26
C ASN A 186 13.46 3.58 8.79
N LEU A 187 12.78 2.72 9.54
CA LEU A 187 12.84 2.79 11.00
C LEU A 187 14.21 2.36 11.51
N ASN A 188 14.59 2.88 12.67
CA ASN A 188 15.86 2.59 13.31
C ASN A 188 15.71 2.01 14.73
N GLN A 189 14.55 2.19 15.36
CA GLN A 189 14.24 1.66 16.69
C GLN A 189 12.76 1.28 16.81
N LEU A 190 12.48 0.35 17.72
CA LEU A 190 11.17 -0.06 18.18
C LEU A 190 11.25 -0.33 19.69
N PRO A 191 10.13 -0.42 20.44
CA PRO A 191 10.17 -0.72 21.86
C PRO A 191 10.49 -2.20 22.07
N TRP A 192 11.76 -2.57 22.00
CA TRP A 192 12.21 -3.97 21.91
C TRP A 192 11.74 -4.84 23.06
N GLU A 193 11.83 -4.36 24.30
CA GLU A 193 11.33 -5.09 25.49
C GLU A 193 9.82 -5.34 25.42
N ALA A 194 9.05 -4.31 25.04
CA ALA A 194 7.60 -4.44 24.88
C ALA A 194 7.24 -5.39 23.73
N ILE A 195 8.00 -5.37 22.63
CA ILE A 195 7.84 -6.29 21.50
C ILE A 195 8.10 -7.73 21.94
N VAL A 196 9.20 -7.98 22.66
CA VAL A 196 9.58 -9.30 23.17
C VAL A 196 8.47 -9.84 24.05
N LYS A 197 8.05 -9.06 25.06
CA LYS A 197 6.92 -9.40 25.91
C LYS A 197 5.67 -9.72 25.08
N TRP A 198 5.33 -8.84 24.14
CA TRP A 198 4.18 -9.01 23.26
C TRP A 198 4.26 -10.33 22.47
N ILE A 199 5.34 -10.65 21.75
CA ILE A 199 5.38 -11.90 20.98
C ILE A 199 5.42 -13.16 21.86
N THR A 200 5.99 -13.09 23.07
CA THR A 200 6.05 -14.25 23.98
C THR A 200 4.75 -14.54 24.73
N GLU A 201 3.88 -13.55 24.88
CA GLU A 201 2.60 -13.70 25.58
C GLU A 201 1.58 -14.55 24.80
N ASN A 202 1.71 -14.66 23.48
CA ASN A 202 0.76 -15.41 22.65
C ASN A 202 1.40 -15.84 21.32
N ASP A 203 1.54 -17.16 21.12
CA ASP A 203 2.18 -17.77 19.94
C ASP A 203 1.50 -17.46 18.60
N SER A 204 0.25 -16.96 18.61
CA SER A 204 -0.43 -16.51 17.38
C SER A 204 0.04 -15.14 16.88
N ARG A 205 0.82 -14.40 17.70
CA ARG A 205 1.32 -13.08 17.36
C ARG A 205 2.43 -13.18 16.33
N ARG A 206 2.43 -12.27 15.35
CA ARG A 206 3.39 -12.27 14.25
C ARG A 206 4.09 -10.94 14.11
N LEU A 207 5.41 -10.99 14.05
CA LEU A 207 6.29 -9.84 13.82
C LEU A 207 7.06 -10.00 12.50
N LYS A 208 7.06 -8.95 11.69
CA LYS A 208 7.91 -8.82 10.49
C LYS A 208 8.46 -7.41 10.43
N ILE A 209 9.78 -7.27 10.48
CA ILE A 209 10.44 -5.96 10.63
C ILE A 209 11.64 -5.78 9.69
N ASN A 210 11.65 -6.54 8.59
CA ASN A 210 12.78 -6.64 7.67
C ASN A 210 12.97 -5.37 6.81
N GLY A 211 14.20 -5.13 6.38
CA GLY A 211 14.52 -4.03 5.44
C GLY A 211 14.46 -2.63 6.05
N ASN A 212 14.48 -2.51 7.38
CA ASN A 212 14.67 -1.25 8.08
C ASN A 212 16.13 -1.11 8.54
N SER A 213 16.53 0.09 8.94
CA SER A 213 17.92 0.42 9.30
C SER A 213 18.11 0.42 10.82
N TRP A 214 17.93 -0.75 11.45
CA TRP A 214 17.92 -0.90 12.91
C TRP A 214 19.24 -0.49 13.56
N ILE A 215 19.16 0.25 14.67
CA ILE A 215 20.28 0.49 15.57
C ILE A 215 20.45 -0.76 16.44
N CYS A 216 21.59 -1.42 16.27
CA CYS A 216 21.99 -2.60 17.01
C CYS A 216 22.91 -2.20 18.16
N ASP A 217 22.29 -1.68 19.21
CA ASP A 217 22.92 -1.39 20.49
C ASP A 217 22.36 -2.33 21.58
N CYS A 218 22.62 -2.02 22.84
CA CYS A 218 22.17 -2.87 23.93
C CYS A 218 20.63 -2.99 24.04
N SER A 219 19.88 -2.04 23.48
CA SER A 219 18.41 -2.07 23.53
C SER A 219 17.81 -3.22 22.72
N ILE A 220 18.42 -3.61 21.59
CA ILE A 220 17.92 -4.71 20.74
C ILE A 220 18.32 -6.09 21.26
N ALA A 221 19.19 -6.16 22.28
CA ALA A 221 19.66 -7.43 22.85
C ALA A 221 18.49 -8.30 23.35
N ALA A 222 17.41 -7.69 23.85
CA ALA A 222 16.20 -8.39 24.24
C ALA A 222 15.61 -9.25 23.11
N LEU A 223 15.64 -8.73 21.88
CA LEU A 223 15.18 -9.45 20.69
C LEU A 223 16.14 -10.60 20.33
N LYS A 224 17.44 -10.42 20.52
CA LYS A 224 18.46 -11.43 20.26
C LYS A 224 18.33 -12.64 21.19
N ARG A 225 18.01 -12.41 22.46
CA ARG A 225 17.89 -13.47 23.49
C ARG A 225 16.71 -14.42 23.26
N LEU A 226 15.80 -14.08 22.36
CA LEU A 226 14.69 -14.95 22.00
C LEU A 226 15.16 -16.20 21.24
N GLN A 227 14.65 -17.35 21.66
CA GLN A 227 14.98 -18.61 21.02
C GLN A 227 14.43 -18.69 19.59
N PRO A 228 15.17 -19.31 18.65
CA PRO A 228 14.74 -19.55 17.27
C PRO A 228 13.36 -20.23 17.12
N GLY A 229 12.90 -20.99 18.11
CA GLY A 229 11.59 -21.66 18.08
C GLY A 229 10.41 -20.75 18.41
N ILE A 230 10.63 -19.69 19.19
CA ILE A 230 9.62 -18.68 19.58
C ILE A 230 9.47 -17.65 18.46
N VAL A 231 10.56 -17.43 17.74
CA VAL A 231 10.73 -16.38 16.77
C VAL A 231 10.68 -16.97 15.37
N GLY A 232 9.63 -16.65 14.62
CA GLY A 232 9.55 -17.04 13.22
C GLY A 232 10.81 -16.64 12.45
N SER A 233 11.18 -17.43 11.43
CA SER A 233 12.40 -17.31 10.61
C SER A 233 12.70 -15.93 10.01
N ASN A 234 11.77 -14.98 10.12
CA ASN A 234 11.94 -13.61 9.71
C ASN A 234 12.85 -12.79 10.63
N LEU A 235 12.86 -12.98 11.96
CA LEU A 235 13.77 -12.17 12.81
C LEU A 235 15.22 -12.62 12.70
N GLN A 236 15.47 -13.87 12.28
CA GLN A 236 16.82 -14.35 11.97
C GLN A 236 17.45 -13.62 10.77
N LYS A 237 16.63 -12.94 9.95
CA LYS A 237 17.09 -12.17 8.78
C LYS A 237 17.25 -10.67 9.06
N LEU A 238 17.11 -10.27 10.33
CA LEU A 238 17.25 -8.87 10.72
C LEU A 238 18.69 -8.42 10.53
N THR A 239 18.89 -7.35 9.77
CA THR A 239 20.20 -6.74 9.50
C THR A 239 20.32 -5.43 10.25
N CYS A 240 21.49 -5.15 10.80
CA CYS A 240 21.80 -3.90 11.48
C CYS A 240 22.12 -2.79 10.47
N GLY A 241 21.62 -1.59 10.71
CA GLY A 241 21.98 -0.39 9.95
C GLY A 241 23.00 0.51 10.66
N SER A 242 23.12 0.37 11.98
CA SER A 242 24.00 1.15 12.85
C SER A 242 24.28 0.36 14.13
N PRO A 243 25.38 0.61 14.89
CA PRO A 243 26.51 1.49 14.58
C PRO A 243 27.35 1.01 13.38
N PRO A 244 28.26 1.83 12.83
CA PRO A 244 29.03 1.50 11.62
C PRO A 244 29.80 0.17 11.68
N ASN A 245 30.29 -0.22 12.86
CA ASN A 245 30.99 -1.49 13.07
C ASN A 245 30.08 -2.72 13.00
N LEU A 246 28.76 -2.54 13.14
CA LEU A 246 27.75 -3.61 13.04
C LEU A 246 26.87 -3.48 11.79
N ALA A 247 26.95 -2.37 11.07
CA ALA A 247 26.15 -2.11 9.87
C ALA A 247 26.35 -3.21 8.82
N GLY A 248 25.24 -3.70 8.24
CA GLY A 248 25.22 -4.76 7.25
C GLY A 248 25.33 -6.18 7.81
N ARG A 249 25.63 -6.37 9.10
CA ARG A 249 25.65 -7.69 9.74
C ARG A 249 24.25 -8.14 10.17
N LEU A 250 24.03 -9.45 10.16
CA LEU A 250 22.81 -10.06 10.69
C LEU A 250 22.84 -10.05 12.22
N LEU A 251 21.70 -9.74 12.86
CA LEU A 251 21.56 -9.77 14.31
C LEU A 251 21.85 -11.16 14.92
N SER A 252 21.59 -12.23 14.16
CA SER A 252 21.94 -13.60 14.55
C SER A 252 23.44 -13.77 14.79
N ASP A 253 24.26 -13.06 14.01
CA ASP A 253 25.72 -13.26 13.90
C ASP A 253 26.51 -12.29 14.78
N ILE A 254 25.82 -11.37 15.46
CA ILE A 254 26.43 -10.39 16.37
C ILE A 254 26.32 -10.93 17.79
N THR A 255 27.42 -10.97 18.53
CA THR A 255 27.43 -11.43 19.94
C THR A 255 26.76 -10.41 20.87
N GLU A 256 26.38 -10.84 22.08
CA GLU A 256 25.72 -9.93 23.03
C GLU A 256 26.71 -8.87 23.55
N GLU A 257 28.00 -9.24 23.69
CA GLU A 257 29.09 -8.36 24.08
C GLU A 257 29.37 -7.26 23.03
N GLU A 258 29.16 -7.57 21.75
CA GLU A 258 29.24 -6.59 20.66
C GLU A 258 28.06 -5.60 20.67
N LEU A 259 26.86 -6.03 21.11
CA LEU A 259 25.69 -5.15 21.27
C LEU A 259 25.76 -4.31 22.55
N CYS A 260 26.26 -4.91 23.63
CA CYS A 260 26.35 -4.35 24.98
C CYS A 260 27.81 -4.34 25.47
N PRO A 261 28.70 -3.53 24.88
CA PRO A 261 30.07 -3.45 25.35
C PRO A 261 30.09 -2.90 26.78
N VAL A 262 30.71 -3.64 27.70
CA VAL A 262 30.94 -3.16 29.07
C VAL A 262 31.84 -1.93 28.97
N ALA A 263 31.38 -0.80 29.52
CA ALA A 263 32.18 0.42 29.53
C ALA A 263 33.54 0.13 30.17
N PRO A 264 34.66 0.52 29.52
CA PRO A 264 35.96 0.39 30.18
C PRO A 264 35.93 1.18 31.48
N PRO A 265 36.52 0.66 32.58
CA PRO A 265 36.55 1.38 33.84
C PRO A 265 37.17 2.77 33.63
N SER A 266 36.41 3.81 33.93
CA SER A 266 36.89 5.19 33.92
C SER A 266 38.09 5.27 34.84
N LYS A 267 39.27 5.53 34.27
CA LYS A 267 40.41 5.97 35.07
C LYS A 267 40.00 7.29 35.73
N ASN A 268 39.83 7.26 37.04
CA ASN A 268 39.66 8.46 37.86
C ASN A 268 40.97 9.25 37.81
N ASP A 269 41.15 10.08 36.79
CA ASP A 269 42.16 11.13 36.80
C ASP A 269 41.52 12.42 37.31
N SER A 270 41.34 12.45 38.64
CA SER A 270 41.25 13.71 39.38
C SER A 270 42.66 14.31 39.48
N ALA A 271 43.00 15.19 38.57
CA ALA A 271 44.04 16.19 38.78
C ALA A 271 43.58 17.50 38.15
N GLY A 272 43.21 18.45 39.01
CA GLY A 272 42.76 19.77 38.62
C GLY A 272 43.90 20.68 38.17
N GLY A 273 43.49 21.82 37.59
CA GLY A 273 44.30 23.03 37.55
C GLY A 273 44.69 23.50 36.15
N SER A 274 43.86 24.36 35.55
CA SER A 274 44.14 25.80 35.45
C SER A 274 43.64 26.42 34.15
N LEU A 275 42.89 27.50 34.32
CA LEU A 275 42.52 28.50 33.33
C LEU A 275 43.77 29.25 32.83
N GLN A 276 43.88 29.56 31.53
CA GLN A 276 43.68 30.90 30.95
C GLN A 276 44.14 31.02 29.47
N PRO A 277 43.72 32.10 28.75
CA PRO A 277 43.58 32.16 27.29
C PRO A 277 44.64 33.04 26.60
N SER A 278 44.72 32.96 25.26
CA SER A 278 44.89 34.10 24.32
C SER A 278 45.31 33.66 22.92
N GLY A 279 44.85 34.38 21.88
CA GLY A 279 45.61 34.53 20.64
C GLY A 279 44.79 34.56 19.34
N ASN A 280 44.31 35.75 18.96
CA ASN A 280 43.89 36.08 17.60
C ASN A 280 45.04 35.93 16.58
N GLY A 281 44.70 35.68 15.31
CA GLY A 281 45.62 35.83 14.19
C GLY A 281 45.00 35.50 12.83
N SER A 282 44.44 36.53 12.18
CA SER A 282 44.07 36.57 10.76
C SER A 282 45.28 36.54 9.84
N GLY A 283 45.15 35.94 8.66
CA GLY A 283 46.12 36.06 7.56
C GLY A 283 45.69 35.31 6.31
N SER A 284 45.12 36.05 5.36
CA SER A 284 45.00 35.68 3.94
C SER A 284 46.36 35.83 3.25
N GLU A 285 46.65 35.01 2.23
CA GLU A 285 47.12 35.45 0.91
C GLU A 285 47.46 34.26 -0.02
N ASP A 286 46.74 34.26 -1.14
CA ASP A 286 47.10 33.99 -2.54
C ASP A 286 48.40 33.27 -2.94
N GLY A 287 48.23 32.38 -3.92
CA GLY A 287 49.32 31.81 -4.72
C GLY A 287 48.80 31.26 -6.05
N ALA A 288 48.60 32.14 -7.03
CA ALA A 288 48.33 31.80 -8.43
C ALA A 288 49.64 31.47 -9.19
N GLY A 289 49.57 30.51 -10.12
CA GLY A 289 50.65 30.17 -11.04
C GLY A 289 50.14 29.44 -12.29
N ASN A 290 50.00 30.20 -13.37
CA ASN A 290 49.63 29.82 -14.75
C ASN A 290 50.51 28.72 -15.38
N ALA A 291 49.97 27.98 -16.37
CA ALA A 291 50.33 28.17 -17.79
C ALA A 291 49.78 27.10 -18.78
N ILE A 292 49.05 27.59 -19.79
CA ILE A 292 49.19 27.31 -21.25
C ILE A 292 48.53 26.03 -21.85
N ASN A 293 47.34 26.25 -22.43
CA ASN A 293 46.71 25.59 -23.61
C ASN A 293 47.55 25.86 -24.90
N PRO A 294 47.33 25.27 -26.12
CA PRO A 294 46.03 24.87 -26.69
C PRO A 294 46.05 23.65 -27.67
N SER A 295 44.87 23.19 -28.12
CA SER A 295 44.53 23.22 -29.57
C SER A 295 43.13 22.64 -29.84
N MET A 296 42.37 23.41 -30.62
CA MET A 296 41.07 23.11 -31.20
C MET A 296 41.28 22.76 -32.68
N GLY A 297 40.61 21.73 -33.18
CA GLY A 297 40.71 21.33 -34.59
C GLY A 297 39.48 20.59 -35.06
N ASN A 298 38.51 21.36 -35.55
CA ASN A 298 37.31 20.90 -36.25
C ASN A 298 37.58 20.98 -37.76
N LYS A 299 37.23 19.96 -38.55
CA LYS A 299 36.89 20.08 -39.98
C LYS A 299 36.32 18.77 -40.52
N GLY A 300 35.12 18.86 -41.07
CA GLY A 300 34.59 17.85 -42.00
C GLY A 300 35.10 18.10 -43.42
N GLU A 301 35.03 17.07 -44.26
CA GLU A 301 34.92 17.20 -45.72
C GLU A 301 34.20 15.97 -46.31
N VAL A 302 33.68 16.18 -47.51
CA VAL A 302 32.56 15.52 -48.18
C VAL A 302 33.03 14.58 -49.29
N ALA A 303 32.21 13.54 -49.54
CA ALA A 303 32.00 12.73 -50.75
C ALA A 303 33.14 11.85 -51.32
N ASP A 304 32.84 10.55 -51.40
CA ASP A 304 33.07 9.81 -52.65
C ASP A 304 31.86 8.91 -52.95
N VAL A 305 31.33 9.05 -54.16
CA VAL A 305 30.20 8.29 -54.70
C VAL A 305 30.78 7.15 -55.52
N LYS A 306 30.70 5.92 -55.01
CA LYS A 306 30.99 4.72 -55.81
C LYS A 306 29.73 3.92 -56.07
N SER A 307 29.14 4.20 -57.23
CA SER A 307 28.10 3.40 -57.87
C SER A 307 28.57 1.95 -58.02
N SER A 308 27.95 1.04 -57.27
CA SER A 308 28.13 -0.39 -57.42
C SER A 308 26.84 -0.95 -57.98
N GLY A 309 26.84 -1.26 -59.28
CA GLY A 309 25.73 -1.94 -59.94
C GLY A 309 25.42 -3.26 -59.23
N VAL A 310 24.25 -3.34 -58.60
CA VAL A 310 23.78 -4.56 -57.93
C VAL A 310 23.29 -5.53 -58.98
N ARG A 311 23.94 -6.70 -59.04
CA ARG A 311 23.58 -7.82 -59.91
C ARG A 311 22.13 -8.25 -59.61
N THR A 312 21.33 -8.36 -60.66
CA THR A 312 19.87 -8.60 -60.65
C THR A 312 19.44 -9.92 -59.99
N GLU A 313 20.37 -10.80 -59.62
CA GLU A 313 20.10 -12.06 -58.93
C GLU A 313 19.89 -11.89 -57.41
N VAL A 314 20.51 -10.87 -56.79
CA VAL A 314 20.41 -10.62 -55.33
C VAL A 314 19.06 -10.00 -54.95
N ILE A 315 18.45 -9.25 -55.87
CA ILE A 315 17.15 -8.61 -55.67
C ILE A 315 16.04 -9.67 -55.63
N ILE A 316 16.14 -10.73 -56.43
CA ILE A 316 15.13 -11.79 -56.47
C ILE A 316 15.17 -12.60 -55.17
N ALA A 317 16.35 -12.98 -54.68
CA ALA A 317 16.46 -13.67 -53.39
C ALA A 317 15.98 -12.81 -52.21
N GLY A 318 16.30 -11.50 -52.21
CA GLY A 318 15.84 -10.57 -51.18
C GLY A 318 14.31 -10.37 -51.17
N THR A 319 13.68 -10.32 -52.34
CA THR A 319 12.21 -10.20 -52.45
C THR A 319 11.49 -11.46 -51.98
N VAL A 320 12.01 -12.65 -52.28
CA VAL A 320 11.43 -13.92 -51.82
C VAL A 320 11.53 -14.02 -50.29
N VAL A 321 12.69 -13.73 -49.72
CA VAL A 321 12.87 -13.73 -48.25
C VAL A 321 11.99 -12.67 -47.59
N GLY A 322 11.93 -11.46 -48.14
CA GLY A 322 11.06 -10.39 -47.64
C GLY A 322 9.57 -10.75 -47.69
N ALA A 323 9.12 -11.39 -48.77
CA ALA A 323 7.74 -11.86 -48.92
C ALA A 323 7.42 -12.97 -47.90
N LEU A 324 8.34 -13.92 -47.69
CA LEU A 324 8.17 -14.98 -46.69
C LEU A 324 8.07 -14.43 -45.27
N VAL A 325 8.89 -13.43 -44.92
CA VAL A 325 8.81 -12.76 -43.61
C VAL A 325 7.49 -12.01 -43.44
N LEU A 326 7.02 -11.30 -44.47
CA LEU A 326 5.73 -10.62 -44.44
C LEU A 326 4.56 -11.58 -44.26
N ILE A 327 4.56 -12.70 -44.99
CA ILE A 327 3.54 -13.75 -44.85
C ILE A 327 3.54 -14.32 -43.43
N PHE A 328 4.72 -14.55 -42.85
CA PHE A 328 4.85 -15.06 -41.49
C PHE A 328 4.33 -14.08 -40.43
N VAL A 329 4.59 -12.77 -40.58
CA VAL A 329 4.06 -11.74 -39.69
C VAL A 329 2.53 -11.65 -39.79
N VAL A 330 1.97 -11.67 -41.01
CA VAL A 330 0.51 -11.69 -41.22
C VAL A 330 -0.09 -12.96 -40.59
N PHE A 331 0.56 -14.10 -40.74
CA PHE A 331 0.12 -15.35 -40.11
C PHE A 331 0.11 -15.24 -38.59
N ILE A 332 1.13 -14.65 -37.96
CA ILE A 332 1.15 -14.42 -36.50
C ILE A 332 0.01 -13.50 -36.07
N ILE A 333 -0.26 -12.42 -36.82
CA ILE A 333 -1.36 -11.48 -36.53
C ILE A 333 -2.71 -12.22 -36.63
N VAL A 334 -2.94 -12.96 -37.71
CA VAL A 334 -4.16 -13.75 -37.90
C VAL A 334 -4.28 -14.83 -36.82
N TYR A 335 -3.20 -15.55 -36.52
CA TYR A 335 -3.16 -16.57 -35.47
C TYR A 335 -3.49 -15.97 -34.10
N LYS A 336 -2.94 -14.81 -33.74
CA LYS A 336 -3.27 -14.07 -32.51
C LYS A 336 -4.72 -13.59 -32.51
N CYS A 337 -5.26 -13.12 -33.63
CA CYS A 337 -6.68 -12.76 -33.76
C CYS A 337 -7.62 -13.98 -33.68
N ARG A 338 -7.18 -15.16 -34.13
CA ARG A 338 -7.97 -16.40 -34.16
C ARG A 338 -7.90 -17.19 -32.85
N LEU A 339 -6.76 -17.24 -32.15
CA LEU A 339 -6.62 -17.90 -30.85
C LEU A 339 -6.98 -17.01 -29.66
N TYR A 340 -6.91 -15.69 -29.80
CA TYR A 340 -7.46 -14.74 -28.83
C TYR A 340 -8.63 -13.97 -29.43
N PRO A 341 -9.78 -14.63 -29.70
CA PRO A 341 -11.01 -13.90 -29.90
C PRO A 341 -11.36 -13.22 -28.57
N LYS A 342 -11.02 -11.93 -28.46
CA LYS A 342 -11.55 -11.04 -27.42
C LYS A 342 -13.07 -11.22 -27.46
N LYS A 343 -13.65 -11.83 -26.42
CA LYS A 343 -15.09 -12.14 -26.32
C LYS A 343 -15.88 -10.86 -26.62
N LYS A 344 -16.36 -10.75 -27.85
CA LYS A 344 -17.40 -9.81 -28.25
C LYS A 344 -18.69 -10.38 -27.68
N ASN A 345 -19.33 -9.65 -26.77
CA ASN A 345 -20.60 -10.00 -26.18
C ASN A 345 -21.60 -10.35 -27.30
N ARG A 346 -22.05 -11.61 -27.29
CA ARG A 346 -23.18 -12.06 -28.09
C ARG A 346 -24.44 -11.74 -27.29
N GLU A 347 -24.94 -10.53 -27.49
CA GLU A 347 -26.32 -10.20 -27.19
C GLU A 347 -27.11 -10.49 -28.46
N GLU A 348 -27.75 -11.67 -28.50
CA GLU A 348 -28.88 -11.91 -29.40
C GLU A 348 -29.81 -12.95 -28.77
N ARG A 349 -30.88 -12.42 -28.17
CA ARG A 349 -32.27 -12.78 -28.50
C ARG A 349 -32.56 -14.29 -28.59
N THR A 350 -32.75 -14.93 -27.44
CA THR A 350 -33.67 -16.08 -27.34
C THR A 350 -34.95 -15.66 -26.65
N SER A 351 -35.95 -15.48 -27.51
CA SER A 351 -37.39 -15.64 -27.34
C SER A 351 -37.96 -15.86 -25.93
N LYS A 352 -38.94 -14.99 -25.64
CA LYS A 352 -40.17 -15.28 -24.92
C LYS A 352 -40.58 -16.76 -24.98
N THR A 353 -40.84 -17.34 -23.81
CA THR A 353 -41.85 -18.35 -23.41
C THR A 353 -41.24 -19.46 -22.55
N HIS A 354 -41.41 -19.37 -21.23
CA HIS A 354 -42.26 -20.35 -20.55
C HIS A 354 -42.70 -19.83 -19.18
N GLN A 355 -43.99 -19.95 -18.94
CA GLN A 355 -44.65 -19.68 -17.68
C GLN A 355 -44.26 -20.72 -16.61
N ASN A 356 -44.43 -20.29 -15.36
CA ASN A 356 -44.91 -21.07 -14.21
C ASN A 356 -43.87 -21.90 -13.43
N LYS A 357 -43.56 -21.46 -12.20
CA LYS A 357 -44.16 -22.05 -10.99
C LYS A 357 -43.82 -21.27 -9.72
N ARG A 358 -44.88 -21.00 -8.96
CA ARG A 358 -44.96 -20.62 -7.55
C ARG A 358 -43.91 -21.30 -6.68
N TYR A 359 -43.38 -20.59 -5.68
CA TYR A 359 -43.56 -20.96 -4.26
C TYR A 359 -43.56 -19.68 -3.41
N VAL A 360 -44.71 -19.44 -2.77
CA VAL A 360 -44.88 -18.62 -1.56
C VAL A 360 -45.15 -19.63 -0.45
N ASN A 361 -44.43 -19.55 0.66
CA ASN A 361 -44.86 -20.03 1.98
C ASN A 361 -44.39 -18.93 2.95
N VAL A 362 -45.30 -18.06 3.39
CA VAL A 362 -46.22 -18.21 4.54
C VAL A 362 -45.46 -18.07 5.86
N ILE A 363 -45.80 -16.95 6.51
CA ILE A 363 -45.50 -16.55 7.87
C ILE A 363 -46.12 -17.56 8.83
N GLU A 364 -45.35 -18.02 9.83
CA GLU A 364 -45.90 -18.64 11.03
C GLU A 364 -45.04 -18.21 12.23
N GLU A 365 -45.55 -17.23 12.99
CA GLU A 365 -45.18 -17.06 14.40
C GLU A 365 -45.97 -18.08 15.23
N PRO A 366 -45.34 -18.71 16.23
CA PRO A 366 -46.06 -19.25 17.38
C PRO A 366 -45.59 -18.64 18.72
N PRO A 367 -46.37 -18.84 19.81
CA PRO A 367 -46.84 -17.72 20.63
C PRO A 367 -46.10 -17.54 21.97
N LEU A 368 -46.33 -16.38 22.57
CA LEU A 368 -46.06 -16.09 23.97
C LEU A 368 -46.87 -17.03 24.88
N GLN A 369 -46.19 -17.76 25.77
CA GLN A 369 -46.80 -18.36 26.95
C GLN A 369 -46.13 -17.85 28.23
N GLN A 370 -46.98 -17.22 29.04
CA GLN A 370 -46.77 -16.84 30.42
C GLN A 370 -46.54 -18.09 31.28
N PHE A 371 -45.59 -18.00 32.20
CA PHE A 371 -45.63 -18.76 33.45
C PHE A 371 -45.44 -17.81 34.61
N ALA A 372 -46.51 -17.66 35.39
CA ALA A 372 -46.50 -17.12 36.74
C ALA A 372 -46.70 -18.29 37.70
N THR A 373 -45.87 -18.35 38.73
CA THR A 373 -46.05 -18.89 40.10
C THR A 373 -44.64 -18.85 40.70
N ASN A 374 -44.33 -18.53 41.94
CA ASN A 374 -45.05 -18.13 43.14
C ASN A 374 -43.90 -17.84 44.13
N ASN A 375 -43.99 -16.84 45.01
CA ASN A 375 -43.91 -17.09 46.45
C ASN A 375 -43.89 -15.81 47.28
N ARG A 376 -44.86 -15.80 48.19
CA ARG A 376 -45.08 -15.02 49.41
C ARG A 376 -43.82 -14.47 50.09
N ALA A 377 -43.93 -13.19 50.47
CA ALA A 377 -43.32 -12.59 51.65
C ALA A 377 -43.85 -13.26 52.95
N PRO A 378 -43.24 -13.06 54.13
CA PRO A 378 -43.40 -11.77 54.80
C PRO A 378 -42.23 -11.29 55.69
N GLU A 379 -42.29 -9.98 55.93
CA GLU A 379 -42.15 -9.29 57.22
C GLU A 379 -40.79 -9.04 57.90
N LYS A 380 -40.65 -7.72 58.20
CA LYS A 380 -40.17 -7.04 59.42
C LYS A 380 -38.77 -6.42 59.39
N GLY A 381 -38.77 -5.12 59.68
CA GLY A 381 -37.59 -4.39 60.14
C GLY A 381 -37.61 -2.92 59.79
N LYS A 382 -38.25 -2.11 60.63
CA LYS A 382 -38.32 -0.64 60.58
C LYS A 382 -37.04 0.00 61.16
N LEU A 383 -36.69 1.18 60.62
CA LEU A 383 -35.97 2.32 61.22
C LEU A 383 -34.51 2.11 61.70
N VAL A 384 -33.58 2.98 61.28
CA VAL A 384 -33.19 4.25 61.93
C VAL A 384 -32.14 4.96 61.06
N GLU A 385 -32.44 6.23 60.70
CA GLU A 385 -31.63 7.46 60.80
C GLU A 385 -30.08 7.42 60.68
N GLY A 386 -29.51 8.36 59.92
CA GLY A 386 -28.11 8.79 60.13
C GLY A 386 -27.39 9.39 58.92
N SER A 387 -27.19 10.70 58.94
CA SER A 387 -26.49 11.58 57.99
C SER A 387 -25.02 11.25 57.69
N GLN A 388 -24.58 11.75 56.52
CA GLN A 388 -23.29 12.38 56.15
C GLN A 388 -21.99 11.89 56.81
N VAL A 389 -21.02 11.47 55.98
CA VAL A 389 -19.88 12.27 55.48
C VAL A 389 -19.52 11.77 54.07
#